data_AF-H6N5E3-F1
#
_entry.id   AF-H6N5E3-F1
#
_cell.length_a   1.000
_cell.length_b   1.000
_cell.length_c   1.000
_cell.angle_alpha   90.00
_cell.angle_beta   90.00
_cell.angle_gamma   90.00
#
_symmetry.space_group_name_H-M   'P 1'
#
loop_
_entity.id
_entity.type
_entity.pdbx_description
1 polymer ?
#
loop_
_entity_poly.entity_id
_entity_poly.type
_entity_poly.pdbx_seq_one_letter_code
_entity_poly.pdbx_strand_id
1 'polypeptide(L)' 'MLCSTNAIESLNARYRRAVRARGHFPNEQSALKTLYLVTRSLDPKGTGQTKWTVRWKPALNALAITFADRMPAAEGR' A
#
# COMPACT_ATOMS: atom_id res chain seq x y z
N MET A 1 -15.18 -2.35 7.66
CA MET A 1 -14.91 -0.96 8.07
C MET A 1 -13.82 -0.39 7.17
N LEU A 2 -14.22 0.16 6.02
CA LEU A 2 -13.34 0.75 5.00
C LEU A 2 -13.29 2.28 5.17
N CYS A 3 -13.27 2.73 6.43
CA CYS A 3 -13.36 4.15 6.80
C CYS A 3 -12.28 4.51 7.83
N SER A 4 -11.05 4.02 7.65
CA SER A 4 -9.93 4.37 8.50
C SER A 4 -8.99 5.29 7.74
N THR A 5 -9.08 6.59 8.03
CA THR A 5 -8.13 7.60 7.53
C THR A 5 -6.69 7.24 7.85
N ASN A 6 -6.48 6.43 8.91
CA ASN A 6 -5.20 5.82 9.31
C ASN A 6 -4.39 5.21 8.16
N ALA A 7 -5.01 4.62 7.14
CA ALA A 7 -4.26 4.03 6.02
C ALA A 7 -3.51 5.11 5.22
N ILE A 8 -4.20 6.19 4.85
CA ILE A 8 -3.62 7.30 4.08
C ILE A 8 -2.79 8.19 5.00
N GLU A 9 -3.23 8.43 6.22
CA GLU A 9 -2.52 9.25 7.21
C GLU A 9 -1.18 8.64 7.62
N SER A 10 -1.12 7.32 7.84
CA SER A 10 0.14 6.64 8.17
C SER A 10 1.15 6.73 7.04
N LEU A 11 0.70 6.65 5.80
CA LEU A 11 1.53 6.84 4.62
C LEU A 11 2.04 8.29 4.53
N ASN A 12 1.15 9.27 4.65
CA ASN A 12 1.49 10.69 4.64
C ASN A 12 2.42 11.09 5.79
N ALA A 13 2.29 10.47 6.97
CA ALA A 13 3.20 10.68 8.10
C ALA A 13 4.62 10.21 7.76
N ARG A 14 4.77 9.04 7.11
CA ARG A 14 6.07 8.49 6.69
C ARG A 14 6.71 9.33 5.59
N TYR A 15 5.95 9.76 4.59
CA TYR A 15 6.47 10.66 3.55
C TYR A 15 6.95 11.99 4.14
N ARG A 16 6.15 12.62 5.01
CA ARG A 16 6.56 13.86 5.68
C ARG A 16 7.83 13.69 6.50
N ARG A 17 8.00 12.55 7.19
CA ARG A 17 9.23 12.23 7.93
C ARG A 17 10.45 12.14 7.00
N ALA A 18 10.32 11.44 5.87
CA ALA A 18 11.40 11.27 4.91
C ALA A 18 11.79 12.59 4.22
N VAL A 19 10.81 13.42 3.87
CA VAL A 19 11.03 14.75 3.28
C VAL A 19 11.74 15.66 4.28
N ARG A 20 11.30 15.71 5.54
CA ARG A 20 11.94 16.49 6.60
C ARG A 20 13.37 16.06 6.88
N ALA A 21 13.64 14.76 6.85
CA ALA A 21 15.00 14.23 7.04
C ALA A 21 15.95 14.60 5.90
N ARG A 22 15.45 14.81 4.67
CA ARG A 22 16.26 15.17 3.51
C ARG A 22 16.46 16.68 3.34
N GLY A 23 15.45 17.49 3.68
CA GLY A 23 15.50 18.94 3.53
C GLY A 23 15.27 19.38 2.07
N HIS A 24 16.30 19.98 1.44
CA HIS A 24 16.22 20.47 0.07
C HIS A 24 16.42 19.36 -0.98
N PHE A 25 15.74 19.49 -2.12
CA PHE A 25 15.86 18.57 -3.24
C PHE A 25 16.41 19.31 -4.46
N PRO A 26 17.45 18.78 -5.13
CA PRO A 26 18.09 19.45 -6.27
C PRO A 26 17.22 19.46 -7.54
N ASN A 27 16.24 18.55 -7.65
CA ASN A 27 15.24 18.51 -8.71
C ASN A 27 14.05 17.63 -8.29
N GLU A 28 12.97 17.67 -9.08
CA GLU A 28 11.75 16.89 -8.84
C GLU A 28 12.00 15.38 -8.86
N GLN A 29 12.82 14.90 -9.79
CA GLN A 29 13.15 13.47 -9.90
C GLN A 29 13.81 12.92 -8.62
N SER A 30 14.63 13.73 -7.97
CA SER A 30 15.23 13.39 -6.68
C SER A 30 14.18 13.27 -5.58
N ALA A 31 13.16 14.14 -5.58
CA ALA A 31 12.05 14.07 -4.62
C ALA A 31 11.20 12.82 -4.85
N LEU A 32 10.85 12.53 -6.11
CA LEU A 32 10.12 11.32 -6.49
C LEU A 32 10.87 10.05 -6.10
N LYS A 33 12.20 9.99 -6.33
CA LYS A 33 13.02 8.85 -5.91
C LYS A 33 12.97 8.62 -4.41
N THR A 34 12.98 9.67 -3.60
CA THR A 34 12.83 9.54 -2.14
C THR A 34 11.48 8.96 -1.76
N LEU A 35 10.37 9.47 -2.32
CA LEU A 35 9.03 8.94 -2.04
C LEU A 35 8.88 7.49 -2.51
N TYR A 36 9.45 7.14 -3.66
CA TYR A 36 9.50 5.78 -4.17
C TYR A 36 10.19 4.82 -3.19
N LEU A 37 11.38 5.19 -2.69
CA LEU A 37 12.12 4.36 -1.75
C LEU A 37 11.38 4.20 -0.41
N VAL A 38 10.72 5.26 0.08
CA VAL A 38 9.88 5.19 1.29
C VAL A 38 8.74 4.20 1.08
N THR A 39 8.06 4.26 -0.07
CA THR A 39 6.96 3.35 -0.42
C THR A 39 7.45 1.90 -0.48
N ARG A 40 8.60 1.66 -1.10
CA ARG A 40 9.19 0.32 -1.20
C ARG A 40 9.65 -0.24 0.16
N SER A 41 10.04 0.63 1.09
CA SER A 41 10.39 0.26 2.47
C SER A 41 9.20 -0.03 3.39
N LEU A 42 7.95 0.13 2.91
CA LEU A 42 6.76 -0.12 3.72
C LEU A 42 6.65 -1.60 4.11
N ASP A 43 6.95 -2.50 3.17
CA ASP A 43 6.89 -3.95 3.36
C ASP A 43 8.02 -4.66 2.63
N PRO A 44 9.28 -4.51 3.10
CA PRO A 44 10.46 -4.99 2.39
C PRO A 44 10.51 -6.51 2.27
N LYS A 45 9.75 -7.24 3.11
CA LYS A 45 9.70 -8.71 3.14
C LYS A 45 8.35 -9.28 2.68
N GLY A 46 7.39 -8.44 2.30
CA GLY A 46 6.03 -8.88 1.94
C GLY A 46 5.21 -9.46 3.09
N THR A 47 5.69 -9.38 4.34
CA THR A 47 5.03 -10.02 5.48
C THR A 47 3.78 -9.27 5.91
N GLY A 48 3.74 -7.96 5.68
CA GLY A 48 2.54 -7.15 5.83
C GLY A 48 1.47 -7.58 4.84
N GLN A 49 1.82 -7.70 3.55
CA GLN A 49 0.95 -8.13 2.48
C GLN A 49 0.34 -9.52 2.76
N THR A 50 1.15 -10.49 3.20
CA THR A 50 0.67 -11.83 3.58
C THR A 50 -0.32 -11.78 4.73
N LYS A 51 -0.07 -10.97 5.77
CA LYS A 51 -1.02 -10.79 6.88
C LYS A 51 -2.33 -10.13 6.43
N TRP A 52 -2.26 -9.15 5.53
CA TRP A 52 -3.42 -8.47 4.99
C TRP A 52 -4.28 -9.39 4.12
N THR A 53 -3.68 -10.16 3.21
CA THR A 53 -4.39 -11.12 2.35
C THR A 53 -5.16 -12.18 3.16
N VAL A 54 -4.58 -12.70 4.25
CA VAL A 54 -5.27 -13.64 5.15
C VAL A 54 -6.47 -12.98 5.82
N ARG A 55 -6.30 -11.77 6.39
CA ARG A 55 -7.39 -11.02 7.04
C ARG A 55 -8.52 -10.64 6.08
N TRP A 56 -8.20 -10.43 4.81
CA TRP A 56 -9.16 -9.97 3.79
C TRP A 56 -9.91 -11.08 3.08
N LYS A 57 -9.59 -12.35 3.33
CA LYS A 57 -10.23 -13.49 2.67
C LYS A 57 -11.78 -13.46 2.72
N PRO A 58 -12.43 -13.14 3.85
CA PRO A 58 -13.90 -13.03 3.87
C PRO A 58 -14.44 -11.89 3.00
N ALA A 59 -13.78 -10.74 3.00
CA ALA A 59 -14.17 -9.60 2.17
C ALA A 59 -13.94 -9.89 0.67
N LEU A 60 -12.84 -10.56 0.33
CA LEU A 60 -12.54 -11.00 -1.04
C LEU A 60 -13.58 -12.00 -1.54
N ASN A 61 -14.03 -12.94 -0.70
CA ASN A 61 -15.11 -13.87 -1.06
C ASN A 61 -16.43 -13.14 -1.34
N ALA A 62 -16.79 -12.15 -0.51
CA ALA A 62 -17.97 -11.33 -0.76
C ALA A 62 -17.87 -10.56 -2.09
N LEU A 63 -16.71 -9.95 -2.38
CA LEU A 63 -16.45 -9.27 -3.64
C LEU A 63 -16.49 -10.21 -4.84
N ALA A 64 -16.00 -11.44 -4.69
CA ALA A 64 -16.06 -12.47 -5.73
C ALA A 64 -17.50 -12.88 -6.08
N ILE A 65 -18.40 -12.87 -5.10
CA ILE A 65 -19.83 -13.14 -5.34
C ILE A 65 -20.50 -11.91 -5.99
N THR A 66 -20.27 -10.71 -5.46
CA THR A 66 -20.97 -9.50 -5.93
C THR A 66 -20.47 -8.97 -7.28
N PHE A 67 -19.21 -9.24 -7.62
CA PHE A 67 -18.55 -8.75 -8.83
C PHE A 67 -17.88 -9.89 -9.60
N ALA A 68 -18.56 -11.02 -9.73
CA ALA A 68 -18.04 -12.24 -10.35
C ALA A 68 -17.34 -11.98 -11.71
N ASP A 69 -17.95 -11.19 -12.60
CA ASP A 69 -17.43 -10.89 -13.93
C ASP A 69 -16.19 -9.97 -13.96
N ARG A 70 -15.82 -9.38 -12.83
CA ARG A 70 -14.68 -8.42 -12.72
C ARG A 70 -13.56 -8.93 -11.83
N MET A 71 -13.78 -10.04 -11.13
CA MET A 71 -12.79 -10.61 -10.25
C MET A 71 -11.91 -11.59 -11.04
N PRO A 72 -10.58 -11.58 -10.80
CA PRO A 72 -9.70 -12.52 -11.47
C PRO A 72 -10.16 -13.95 -11.15
N ALA A 73 -10.28 -14.78 -12.18
CA ALA A 73 -10.58 -16.19 -12.00
C ALA A 73 -9.52 -16.79 -11.07
N ALA A 74 -9.92 -17.74 -10.23
CA ALA A 74 -9.00 -18.53 -9.42
C ALA A 74 -8.22 -19.51 -10.31
N GLU A 75 -7.49 -19.00 -11.30
CA GLU A 75 -6.59 -19.80 -12.11
C GLU A 75 -5.30 -20.00 -11.31
N GLY A 76 -4.98 -21.28 -11.11
CA GLY A 76 -4.11 -21.77 -10.06
C GLY A 76 -2.71 -21.14 -10.01
N ARG A 77 -2.26 -20.87 -8.79
CA ARG A 77 -0.84 -20.77 -8.45
C ARG A 77 -0.46 -22.00 -7.64
#